data_AF-A0A5M3VPK3-F1
#
_entry.id   AF-A0A5M3VPK3-F1
#
_cell.length_a   1.000
_cell.length_b   1.000
_cell.length_c   1.000
_cell.angle_alpha   90.00
_cell.angle_beta   90.00
_cell.angle_gamma   90.00
#
_symmetry.space_group_name_H-M   'P 1'
#
loop_
_entity.id
_entity.type
_entity.pdbx_description
1 polymer ?
#
loop_
_entity_poly.entity_id
_entity_poly.type
_entity_poly.pdbx_seq_one_letter_code
_entity_poly.pdbx_strand_id
1 'polypeptide(L)'
;MPGLEEMSREELMTLSRALLVENARLSERVAVLEKENAELRERVARLERLISRNSGNSGMPPASDDQPGKPQPKARPAGGGKRRPGKQPGAPGSTLAWTDDPDDTVEHFPSGAWRVARTWPGRPIWVSRPVISGSRCR
;
A
#
# COMPACT_ATOMS: atom_id res chain seq x y z
N MET A 1 -10.58 -36.83 44.27
CA MET A 1 -10.38 -37.93 43.29
C MET A 1 -10.43 -39.24 44.09
N PRO A 2 -11.62 -39.78 44.38
CA PRO A 2 -11.79 -40.79 45.43
C PRO A 2 -11.11 -42.14 45.15
N GLY A 3 -10.71 -42.42 43.90
CA GLY A 3 -10.11 -43.71 43.54
C GLY A 3 -8.58 -43.81 43.67
N LEU A 4 -7.85 -42.69 43.83
CA LEU A 4 -6.38 -42.74 43.92
C LEU A 4 -5.87 -43.14 45.31
N GLU A 5 -6.66 -42.84 46.35
CA GLU A 5 -6.32 -43.12 47.75
C GLU A 5 -6.43 -44.61 48.08
N GLU A 6 -7.20 -45.37 47.29
CA GLU A 6 -7.39 -46.82 47.43
C GLU A 6 -6.39 -47.64 46.60
N MET A 7 -5.65 -47.01 45.68
CA MET A 7 -4.67 -47.70 44.82
C MET A 7 -3.42 -48.09 45.60
N SER A 8 -2.91 -49.28 45.34
CA SER A 8 -1.62 -49.70 45.86
C SER A 8 -0.51 -48.78 45.34
N ARG A 9 0.57 -48.68 46.11
CA ARG A 9 1.76 -47.89 45.73
C ARG A 9 2.29 -48.29 44.35
N GLU A 10 2.25 -49.57 44.00
CA GLU A 10 2.74 -50.07 42.71
C GLU A 10 1.84 -49.63 41.54
N GLU A 11 0.52 -49.64 41.74
CA GLU A 11 -0.44 -49.13 40.75
C GLU A 11 -0.28 -47.63 40.55
N LEU A 12 -0.03 -46.87 41.63
CA LEU A 12 0.29 -45.44 41.54
C LEU A 12 1.60 -45.17 40.78
N MET A 13 2.63 -46.00 40.99
CA MET A 13 3.88 -45.90 40.22
C MET A 13 3.69 -46.24 38.74
N THR A 14 2.79 -47.18 38.44
CA THR A 14 2.46 -47.56 37.06
C THR A 14 1.69 -46.45 36.35
N LEU A 15 0.67 -45.90 37.03
CA LEU A 15 -0.13 -44.79 36.52
C LEU A 15 0.72 -43.54 36.31
N SER A 16 1.59 -43.19 37.25
CA SER A 16 2.50 -42.04 37.09
C SER A 16 3.45 -42.19 35.90
N ARG A 17 4.01 -43.39 35.68
CA ARG A 17 4.82 -43.67 34.47
C ARG A 17 4.01 -43.51 33.19
N ALA A 18 2.79 -44.05 33.14
CA ALA A 18 1.91 -43.90 31.98
C ALA A 18 1.57 -42.43 31.70
N LEU A 19 1.26 -41.65 32.74
CA LEU A 19 1.00 -40.22 32.62
C LEU A 19 2.22 -39.43 32.16
N LEU A 20 3.43 -39.79 32.58
CA LEU A 20 4.66 -39.15 32.10
C LEU A 20 4.88 -39.40 30.60
N VAL A 21 4.62 -40.62 30.13
CA VAL A 21 4.70 -40.97 28.70
C VAL A 21 3.68 -40.19 27.89
N GLU A 22 2.42 -40.11 28.34
CA GLU A 22 1.38 -39.34 27.65
C GLU A 22 1.69 -37.84 27.65
N ASN A 23 2.20 -37.29 28.75
CA ASN A 23 2.62 -35.88 28.80
C ASN A 23 3.76 -35.60 27.80
N ALA A 24 4.75 -36.49 27.70
CA ALA A 24 5.83 -36.34 26.73
C ALA A 24 5.27 -36.33 25.29
N ARG A 25 4.39 -37.28 24.96
CA ARG A 25 3.71 -37.38 23.67
C ARG A 25 2.87 -36.14 23.35
N LEU A 26 2.11 -35.63 24.32
CA LEU A 26 1.32 -34.41 24.13
C LEU A 26 2.22 -33.19 23.94
N SER A 27 3.32 -33.09 24.69
CA SER A 27 4.26 -31.98 24.56
C SER A 27 4.92 -31.93 23.18
N GLU A 28 5.25 -33.10 22.61
CA GLU A 28 5.79 -33.20 21.25
C GLU A 28 4.77 -32.77 20.20
N ARG A 29 3.52 -33.23 20.33
CA ARG A 29 2.42 -32.83 19.43
C ARG A 29 2.17 -31.32 19.49
N VAL A 30 2.21 -30.73 20.69
CA VAL A 30 2.05 -29.28 20.87
C VAL A 30 3.20 -28.55 20.18
N ALA A 31 4.45 -28.98 20.37
CA ALA A 31 5.60 -28.35 19.73
C ALA A 31 5.51 -28.37 18.19
N VAL A 32 5.07 -29.48 17.60
CA VAL A 32 4.85 -29.60 16.15
C VAL A 32 3.75 -28.61 15.69
N LEU A 33 2.61 -28.60 16.37
CA LEU A 33 1.49 -27.73 16.02
C LEU A 33 1.82 -26.24 16.21
N GLU A 34 2.61 -25.89 17.22
CA GLU A 34 3.06 -24.51 17.44
C GLU A 34 3.98 -24.04 16.31
N LYS A 35 4.89 -24.91 15.85
CA LYS A 35 5.76 -24.62 14.71
C LYS A 35 4.93 -24.40 13.43
N GLU A 36 4.02 -25.31 13.12
CA GLU A 36 3.15 -25.19 11.93
C GLU A 36 2.29 -23.91 12.00
N ASN A 37 1.72 -23.60 13.17
CA ASN A 37 0.96 -22.38 13.37
C ASN A 37 1.81 -21.12 13.18
N ALA A 38 3.07 -21.12 13.64
CA ALA A 38 3.98 -20.00 13.44
C ALA A 38 4.26 -19.78 11.94
N GLU A 39 4.57 -20.84 11.20
CA GLU A 39 4.79 -20.78 9.75
C GLU A 39 3.55 -20.30 8.99
N LEU A 40 2.36 -20.79 9.36
CA LEU A 40 1.10 -20.35 8.76
C LEU A 40 0.80 -18.88 9.06
N ARG A 41 1.00 -18.43 10.30
CA ARG A 41 0.80 -17.02 10.68
C ARG A 41 1.74 -16.09 9.92
N GLU A 42 2.99 -16.49 9.70
CA GLU A 42 3.93 -15.71 8.89
C GLU A 42 3.46 -15.60 7.43
N ARG A 43 3.03 -16.73 6.84
CA ARG A 43 2.49 -16.74 5.47
C ARG A 43 1.25 -15.86 5.34
N VAL A 44 0.32 -15.96 6.30
CA VAL A 44 -0.90 -15.13 6.35
C VAL A 44 -0.51 -13.65 6.45
N ALA A 45 0.35 -13.27 7.39
CA ALA A 45 0.80 -11.88 7.53
C ALA A 45 1.48 -11.36 6.26
N ARG A 46 2.27 -12.19 5.57
CA ARG A 46 2.88 -11.84 4.28
C ARG A 46 1.82 -11.60 3.21
N LEU A 47 0.84 -12.49 3.08
CA LEU A 47 -0.23 -12.37 2.09
C LEU A 47 -1.13 -11.17 2.39
N GLU A 48 -1.47 -10.93 3.64
CA GLU A 48 -2.23 -9.76 4.07
C GLU A 48 -1.49 -8.46 3.73
N ARG A 49 -0.17 -8.38 3.95
CA ARG A 49 0.63 -7.22 3.53
C ARG A 49 0.63 -7.03 2.01
N LEU A 50 0.66 -8.11 1.23
CA LEU A 50 0.61 -8.04 -0.23
C LEU A 50 -0.77 -7.57 -0.72
N ILE A 51 -1.85 -8.08 -0.14
CA ILE A 51 -3.23 -7.68 -0.50
C ILE A 51 -3.53 -6.25 -0.05
N SER A 52 -3.01 -5.86 1.13
CA SER A 52 -3.14 -4.51 1.66
C SER A 52 -2.43 -3.47 0.79
N ARG A 53 -1.58 -3.85 -0.17
CA ARG A 53 -0.97 -2.90 -1.11
C ARG A 53 -1.72 -2.98 -2.44
N ASN A 54 -2.64 -2.05 -2.66
CA ASN A 54 -3.34 -1.88 -3.93
C ASN A 54 -3.26 -0.43 -4.41
N SER A 55 -3.57 -0.19 -5.69
CA SER A 55 -3.56 1.15 -6.29
C SER A 55 -4.46 2.15 -5.56
N GLY A 56 -5.51 1.67 -4.87
CA GLY A 56 -6.44 2.50 -4.10
C GLY A 56 -5.87 3.06 -2.78
N ASN A 57 -4.85 2.41 -2.20
CA ASN A 57 -4.28 2.83 -0.91
C ASN A 57 -2.76 3.07 -0.91
N SER A 58 -2.05 2.72 -1.98
CA SER A 58 -0.58 2.74 -2.03
C SER A 58 0.02 3.86 -2.88
N GLY A 59 -0.81 4.72 -3.50
CA GLY A 59 -0.34 5.70 -4.50
C GLY A 59 0.34 5.06 -5.71
N MET A 60 0.23 3.74 -5.86
CA MET A 60 0.82 2.94 -6.92
C MET A 60 -0.06 3.07 -8.18
N PRO A 61 0.50 3.22 -9.39
CA PRO A 61 -0.30 3.43 -10.58
C PRO A 61 -1.23 2.22 -10.80
N PRO A 62 -2.49 2.45 -11.25
CA PRO A 62 -3.49 1.39 -11.40
C PRO A 62 -3.05 0.26 -12.35
N ALA A 63 -2.16 0.55 -13.31
CA ALA A 63 -1.57 -0.44 -14.21
C ALA A 63 -0.71 -1.51 -13.49
N SER A 64 -0.21 -1.24 -12.29
CA SER A 64 0.57 -2.21 -11.49
C SER A 64 -0.30 -3.27 -10.80
N ASP A 65 -1.61 -3.02 -10.67
CA ASP A 65 -2.54 -4.01 -10.14
C ASP A 65 -2.91 -5.09 -11.17
N ASP A 66 -2.79 -4.81 -12.47
CA ASP A 66 -3.10 -5.69 -13.61
C ASP A 66 -1.94 -6.64 -13.97
N GLN A 67 -1.43 -7.35 -12.97
CA GLN A 67 -0.47 -8.45 -13.18
C GLN A 67 -1.15 -9.67 -13.81
N PRO A 68 -0.44 -10.46 -14.65
CA PRO A 68 -1.03 -11.58 -15.38
C PRO A 68 -1.61 -12.62 -14.41
N GLY A 69 -2.93 -12.82 -14.46
CA GLY A 69 -3.67 -13.77 -13.61
C GLY A 69 -4.84 -13.17 -12.81
N LYS A 70 -4.96 -11.84 -12.71
CA LYS A 70 -6.13 -11.19 -12.09
C LYS A 70 -7.26 -10.99 -13.11
N PRO A 71 -8.53 -11.30 -12.77
CA PRO A 71 -9.66 -11.00 -13.65
C PRO A 71 -9.81 -9.48 -13.76
N GLN A 72 -9.88 -8.98 -14.99
CA GLN A 72 -10.05 -7.55 -15.24
C GLN A 72 -11.32 -7.03 -14.56
N PRO A 73 -11.29 -5.81 -13.98
CA PRO A 73 -12.50 -5.20 -13.44
C PRO A 73 -13.58 -5.14 -14.52
N LYS A 74 -14.81 -5.53 -14.17
CA LYS A 74 -15.94 -5.60 -15.11
C LYS A 74 -16.08 -4.26 -15.84
N ALA A 75 -16.09 -4.31 -17.17
CA ALA A 75 -16.29 -3.13 -18.00
C ALA A 75 -17.55 -2.40 -17.56
N ARG A 76 -17.42 -1.09 -17.28
CA ARG A 76 -18.59 -0.24 -17.04
C ARG A 76 -19.48 -0.31 -18.29
N PRO A 77 -20.81 -0.46 -18.13
CA PRO A 77 -21.70 -0.48 -19.29
C PRO A 77 -21.48 0.80 -20.11
N ALA A 78 -21.38 0.63 -21.43
CA ALA A 78 -21.24 1.73 -22.38
C ALA A 78 -22.54 2.55 -22.39
N GLY A 79 -22.71 3.38 -21.36
CA GLY A 79 -23.80 4.32 -21.22
C GLY A 79 -23.63 5.44 -22.23
N GLY A 80 -24.26 5.25 -23.39
CA GLY A 80 -25.00 6.29 -24.09
C GLY A 80 -24.24 7.53 -24.56
N GLY A 81 -23.91 7.52 -25.86
CA GLY A 81 -24.03 8.72 -26.68
C GLY A 81 -22.72 9.40 -27.06
N LYS A 82 -22.15 8.96 -28.19
CA LYS A 82 -21.60 9.75 -29.33
C LYS A 82 -20.93 11.12 -29.12
N ARG A 83 -20.54 11.51 -27.91
CA ARG A 83 -19.83 12.74 -27.63
C ARG A 83 -18.39 12.40 -27.32
N ARG A 84 -17.51 12.77 -28.27
CA ARG A 84 -16.07 12.81 -28.01
C ARG A 84 -15.86 13.72 -26.79
N PRO A 85 -15.04 13.35 -25.80
CA PRO A 85 -14.58 14.29 -24.80
C PRO A 85 -13.88 15.43 -25.53
N GLY A 86 -14.47 16.63 -25.51
CA GLY A 86 -13.98 17.78 -26.26
C GLY A 86 -15.00 18.91 -26.29
N LYS A 87 -14.52 20.16 -26.46
CA LYS A 87 -15.38 21.33 -26.64
C LYS A 87 -16.29 21.16 -27.88
N GLN A 88 -17.41 21.87 -27.90
CA GLN A 88 -18.30 21.87 -29.07
C GLN A 88 -17.55 22.35 -30.32
N PRO A 89 -17.76 21.73 -31.49
CA PRO A 89 -17.26 22.25 -32.76
C PRO A 89 -17.75 23.69 -32.97
N GLY A 90 -16.83 24.62 -33.23
CA GLY A 90 -17.14 26.03 -33.47
C GLY A 90 -17.06 26.96 -32.25
N ALA A 91 -16.84 26.44 -31.04
CA ALA A 91 -16.56 27.30 -29.89
C ALA A 91 -15.12 27.86 -29.98
N PRO A 92 -14.91 29.19 -29.87
CA PRO A 92 -13.56 29.75 -29.85
C PRO A 92 -12.76 29.20 -28.66
N GLY A 93 -11.51 28.82 -28.91
CA GLY A 93 -10.59 28.39 -27.86
C GLY A 93 -10.27 29.57 -26.93
N SER A 94 -10.42 29.38 -25.62
CA SER A 94 -10.07 30.37 -24.60
C SER A 94 -8.66 30.10 -24.06
N THR A 95 -7.71 29.86 -24.96
CA THR A 95 -6.32 29.62 -24.55
C THR A 95 -5.65 30.97 -24.36
N LEU A 96 -5.15 31.24 -23.16
CA LEU A 96 -4.31 32.40 -22.89
C LEU A 96 -3.01 32.21 -23.68
N ALA A 97 -2.75 33.10 -24.63
CA ALA A 97 -1.45 33.17 -25.30
C ALA A 97 -0.40 33.59 -24.25
N TRP A 98 0.81 33.06 -24.38
CA TRP A 98 1.92 33.55 -23.59
C TRP A 98 2.28 34.95 -24.08
N THR A 99 2.39 35.90 -23.16
CA THR A 99 2.82 37.26 -23.44
C THR A 99 4.33 37.36 -23.15
N ASP A 100 5.08 38.06 -24.01
CA ASP A 100 6.52 38.28 -23.82
C ASP A 100 6.84 39.22 -22.65
N ASP A 101 5.87 40.03 -22.22
CA ASP A 101 5.96 41.01 -21.13
C ASP A 101 4.91 40.72 -20.04
N PRO A 102 5.25 39.96 -18.99
CA PRO A 102 4.32 39.65 -17.90
C PRO A 102 4.27 40.76 -16.85
N ASP A 103 3.07 41.07 -16.35
CA ASP A 103 2.87 42.11 -15.32
C ASP A 103 3.61 41.82 -14.01
N ASP A 104 3.62 40.54 -13.59
CA ASP A 104 4.25 40.11 -12.34
C ASP A 104 5.11 38.86 -12.54
N THR A 105 6.35 38.93 -12.04
CA THR A 105 7.30 37.81 -12.01
C THR A 105 7.63 37.45 -10.57
N VAL A 106 7.35 36.21 -10.17
CA VAL A 106 7.67 35.70 -8.83
C VAL A 106 8.84 34.73 -8.89
N GLU A 107 9.85 34.98 -8.07
CA GLU A 107 11.00 34.07 -7.93
C GLU A 107 10.65 32.89 -7.02
N HIS A 108 10.79 31.68 -7.54
CA HIS A 108 10.59 30.46 -6.76
C HIS A 108 11.93 29.80 -6.44
N PHE A 109 12.29 29.83 -5.15
CA PHE A 109 13.39 29.02 -4.61
C PHE A 109 12.81 27.75 -3.97
N PRO A 110 13.33 26.55 -4.28
CA PRO A 110 12.92 25.35 -3.58
C PRO A 110 13.33 25.48 -2.10
N SER A 111 12.34 25.50 -1.21
CA SER A 111 12.56 25.47 0.24
C SER A 111 12.90 24.05 0.70
N GLY A 112 13.99 23.50 0.18
CA GLY A 112 14.54 22.21 0.58
C GLY A 112 15.92 22.42 1.18
N ALA A 113 16.13 21.96 2.41
CA ALA A 113 17.45 21.91 3.02
C ALA A 113 18.31 20.80 2.38
N TRP A 114 18.67 20.96 1.11
CA TRP A 114 19.75 20.19 0.50
C TRP A 114 21.06 20.76 1.02
N ARG A 115 21.54 20.15 2.10
CA ARG A 115 22.83 20.46 2.70
C ARG A 115 23.93 19.95 1.75
N VAL A 116 24.35 20.76 0.78
CA VAL A 116 25.73 20.84 0.22
C VAL A 116 25.84 22.03 -0.76
N ALA A 117 26.83 22.88 -0.46
CA ALA A 117 27.56 23.86 -1.30
C ALA A 117 26.81 25.00 -2.03
N ARG A 118 27.00 26.21 -1.48
CA ARG A 118 26.80 27.54 -2.09
C ARG A 118 27.66 27.85 -3.32
N THR A 119 28.16 26.87 -4.06
CA THR A 119 29.00 27.10 -5.24
C THR A 119 28.72 26.04 -6.30
N TRP A 120 27.64 26.25 -7.04
CA TRP A 120 27.46 25.61 -8.35
C TRP A 120 27.88 26.65 -9.40
N PRO A 121 28.91 26.41 -10.24
CA PRO A 121 29.19 27.26 -11.39
C PRO A 121 28.26 26.84 -12.51
N GLY A 122 26.96 27.07 -12.31
CA GLY A 122 25.91 26.66 -13.21
C GLY A 122 24.81 27.68 -13.10
N ARG A 123 24.53 28.37 -14.22
CA ARG A 123 23.51 29.42 -14.33
C ARG A 123 22.23 28.93 -13.63
N PRO A 124 21.61 29.72 -12.73
CA PRO A 124 20.36 29.32 -12.09
C PRO A 124 19.36 28.97 -13.17
N ILE A 125 18.66 27.84 -13.02
CA ILE A 125 17.54 27.52 -13.89
C ILE A 125 16.40 28.41 -13.41
N TRP A 126 16.35 29.64 -13.91
CA TRP A 126 15.26 30.56 -13.66
C TRP A 126 14.01 29.97 -14.31
N VAL A 127 13.11 29.41 -13.50
CA VAL A 127 11.75 29.17 -13.95
C VAL A 127 10.92 30.36 -13.50
N SER A 128 11.04 31.46 -14.25
CA SER A 128 10.10 32.58 -14.12
C SER A 128 8.73 32.05 -14.53
N ARG A 129 7.84 31.83 -13.55
CA ARG A 129 6.42 31.58 -13.86
C ARG A 129 5.73 32.95 -13.86
N PRO A 130 5.30 33.46 -15.02
CA PRO A 130 4.47 34.65 -15.05
C PRO A 130 3.17 34.34 -14.29
N VAL A 131 2.83 35.21 -13.33
CA VAL A 131 1.54 35.12 -12.65
C VAL A 131 0.53 35.78 -13.57
N ILE A 132 -0.25 34.97 -14.28
CA ILE A 132 -1.35 35.49 -15.11
C ILE A 132 -2.47 35.92 -14.16
N SER A 133 -2.49 37.20 -13.78
CA SER A 133 -3.63 37.76 -13.07
C SER A 133 -4.78 37.92 -14.08
N GLY A 134 -5.86 37.16 -13.87
CA GLY A 134 -7.03 37.22 -14.74
C GLY A 134 -7.71 38.58 -14.62
N SER A 135 -7.49 39.48 -15.58
CA SER A 135 -8.34 40.66 -15.76
C SER A 135 -9.74 40.19 -16.16
N ARG A 136 -10.70 40.46 -15.28
CA ARG A 136 -12.15 40.22 -15.42
C ARG A 136 -12.64 40.48 -16.85
N CYS A 137 -13.28 39.48 -17.46
CA CYS A 137 -14.12 39.68 -18.64
C CYS A 137 -15.18 40.75 -18.33
N ARG A 138 -15.28 41.74 -19.21
CA ARG A 138 -16.45 42.63 -19.32
C ARG A 138 -17.43 42.02 -20.32
#